data_AF-A0A0E0K8B7-F1
#
_entry.id   AF-A0A0E0K8B7-F1
#
_cell.length_a   1.000
_cell.length_b   1.000
_cell.length_c   1.000
_cell.angle_alpha   90.00
_cell.angle_beta   90.00
_cell.angle_gamma   90.00
#
_symmetry.space_group_name_H-M   'P 1'
#
loop_
_entity.id
_entity.type
_entity.pdbx_description
1 polymer ?
#
loop_
_entity_poly.entity_id
_entity_poly.type
_entity_poly.pdbx_seq_one_letter_code
_entity_poly.pdbx_strand_id
1 'polypeptide(L)'
;MAAAPSRCLLVTGPPGVGKTTLVMRVFETLRASHPHLNICGFYTREVRESGERVGFEVVTLDGRSGPLASSKVSSRESIRWPTVGRYKVDIASLESLALPELQVKDDTDLFIIDEVGKMELFSSAFFPAVMRIIEANIPVLATIPVPRLGRDIPGVARLRNHHGAVIYTINTGNRDAMREGVYNHLSSLLQKRNAVRIMSRRRCNMKKHVSFKLNKLCFSVLFTLQHQALTSGSDLPLHKATPVGHACILARMPSQEEIKASLPASVKNFQEVKAKREEEIRDKRSGKEKMAIKREY
;
A
#
# COMPACT_ATOMS: atom_id res chain seq x y z
N MET A 1 0.85 -1.01 24.64
CA MET A 1 0.93 -1.04 23.16
C MET A 1 1.50 0.28 22.68
N ALA A 2 2.56 0.29 21.87
CA ALA A 2 3.06 1.54 21.27
C ALA A 2 2.04 2.02 20.22
N ALA A 3 1.56 3.25 20.33
CA ALA A 3 0.66 3.84 19.35
C ALA A 3 1.32 3.76 17.96
N ALA A 4 0.62 3.17 16.99
CA ALA A 4 1.10 3.16 15.61
C ALA A 4 1.30 4.63 15.16
N PRO A 5 2.37 4.95 14.43
CA PRO A 5 2.59 6.31 13.96
C PRO A 5 1.39 6.73 13.10
N SER A 6 0.87 7.93 13.35
CA SER A 6 -0.27 8.47 12.61
C SER A 6 0.10 8.61 11.15
N ARG A 7 -0.59 7.87 10.27
CA ARG A 7 -0.36 7.87 8.82
C ARG A 7 -1.45 8.59 8.06
N CYS A 8 -2.52 9.01 8.73
CA CYS A 8 -3.59 9.80 8.14
C CYS A 8 -3.51 11.21 8.72
N LEU A 9 -3.17 12.19 7.87
CA LEU A 9 -3.17 13.59 8.21
C LEU A 9 -4.43 14.21 7.63
N LEU A 10 -5.26 14.77 8.50
CA LEU A 10 -6.51 15.41 8.14
C LEU A 10 -6.37 16.91 8.35
N VAL A 11 -6.62 17.70 7.31
CA VAL A 11 -6.64 19.17 7.40
C VAL A 11 -8.08 19.64 7.42
N THR A 12 -8.45 20.39 8.45
CA THR A 12 -9.81 20.94 8.61
C THR A 12 -9.75 22.44 8.85
N GLY A 13 -10.82 23.15 8.49
CA GLY A 13 -10.88 24.60 8.63
C GLY A 13 -12.07 25.19 7.87
N PRO A 14 -12.46 26.43 8.19
CA PRO A 14 -13.64 27.05 7.62
C PRO A 14 -13.58 27.08 6.08
N PRO A 15 -14.72 27.03 5.38
CA PRO A 15 -14.75 27.18 3.92
C PRO A 15 -14.04 28.47 3.49
N GLY A 16 -13.23 28.42 2.42
CA GLY A 16 -12.51 29.59 1.90
C GLY A 16 -11.21 29.97 2.62
N VAL A 17 -10.84 29.29 3.71
CA VAL A 17 -9.57 29.56 4.44
C VAL A 17 -8.30 29.22 3.64
N GLY A 18 -8.43 28.47 2.54
CA GLY A 18 -7.33 28.04 1.69
C GLY A 18 -6.76 26.65 2.00
N LYS A 19 -7.61 25.70 2.41
CA LYS A 19 -7.24 24.27 2.62
C LYS A 19 -6.58 23.68 1.38
N THR A 20 -7.26 23.75 0.24
CA THR A 20 -6.76 23.32 -1.07
C THR A 20 -5.40 23.93 -1.37
N THR A 21 -5.26 25.24 -1.18
CA THR A 21 -3.98 25.91 -1.45
C THR A 21 -2.87 25.46 -0.50
N LEU A 22 -3.17 25.15 0.77
CA LEU A 22 -2.20 24.57 1.69
C LEU A 22 -1.75 23.20 1.20
N VAL A 23 -2.70 22.32 0.86
CA VAL A 23 -2.41 20.97 0.35
C VAL A 23 -1.58 21.02 -0.92
N MET A 24 -1.94 21.87 -1.88
CA MET A 24 -1.21 22.02 -3.14
C MET A 24 0.20 22.55 -2.93
N ARG A 25 0.41 23.53 -2.04
CA ARG A 25 1.76 23.99 -1.70
C ARG A 25 2.62 22.90 -1.06
N VAL A 26 2.03 22.07 -0.20
CA VAL A 26 2.72 20.93 0.40
C VAL A 26 3.08 19.90 -0.68
N PHE A 27 2.15 19.59 -1.58
CA PHE A 27 2.38 18.69 -2.72
C PHE A 27 3.52 19.18 -3.62
N GLU A 28 3.49 20.45 -4.02
CA GLU A 28 4.54 21.07 -4.85
C GLU A 28 5.92 21.00 -4.18
N THR A 29 5.98 21.31 -2.89
CA THR A 29 7.22 21.24 -2.10
C THR A 29 7.73 19.80 -2.02
N LEU A 30 6.85 18.82 -1.76
CA LEU A 30 7.21 17.40 -1.73
C LEU A 30 7.72 16.92 -3.09
N ARG A 31 7.06 17.31 -4.19
CA ARG A 31 7.48 16.95 -5.55
C ARG A 31 8.83 17.54 -5.91
N ALA A 32 9.10 18.78 -5.48
CA ALA A 32 10.40 19.43 -5.68
C ALA A 32 11.52 18.80 -4.85
N SER A 33 11.27 18.51 -3.57
CA SER A 33 12.28 17.95 -2.66
C SER A 33 12.51 16.44 -2.85
N HIS A 34 11.49 15.70 -3.31
CA HIS A 34 11.53 14.25 -3.46
C HIS A 34 10.89 13.80 -4.79
N PRO A 35 11.55 14.06 -5.93
CA PRO A 35 10.99 13.81 -7.26
C PRO A 35 10.74 12.33 -7.59
N HIS A 36 11.25 11.41 -6.78
CA HIS A 36 11.10 9.97 -6.95
C HIS A 36 9.87 9.39 -6.22
N LEU A 37 9.14 10.19 -5.44
CA LEU A 37 7.96 9.72 -4.74
C LEU A 37 6.79 9.53 -5.70
N ASN A 38 6.13 8.37 -5.61
CA ASN A 38 4.87 8.17 -6.31
C ASN A 38 3.71 8.72 -5.44
N ILE A 39 3.24 9.92 -5.79
CA ILE A 39 2.13 10.59 -5.11
C ILE A 39 0.89 10.46 -5.99
N CYS A 40 -0.16 9.86 -5.45
CA CYS A 40 -1.43 9.64 -6.16
C CYS A 40 -2.58 10.43 -5.49
N GLY A 41 -3.64 10.69 -6.24
CA GLY A 41 -4.84 11.31 -5.71
C GLY A 41 -5.37 12.46 -6.56
N PHE A 42 -6.18 13.30 -5.93
CA PHE A 42 -6.85 14.41 -6.59
C PHE A 42 -7.15 15.54 -5.62
N TYR A 43 -7.42 16.71 -6.18
CA TYR A 43 -7.91 17.87 -5.47
C TYR A 43 -9.13 18.45 -6.18
N THR A 44 -9.86 19.31 -5.48
CA THR A 44 -11.09 19.91 -5.99
C THR A 44 -10.85 21.40 -6.20
N ARG A 45 -11.20 21.89 -7.38
CA ARG A 45 -11.08 23.29 -7.77
C ARG A 45 -12.45 23.94 -7.82
N GLU A 46 -12.55 25.14 -7.27
CA GLU A 46 -13.75 25.96 -7.38
C GLU A 46 -13.84 26.59 -8.77
N VAL A 47 -14.98 26.45 -9.44
CA VAL A 47 -15.24 27.08 -10.73
C VAL A 47 -16.09 28.33 -10.51
N ARG A 48 -15.54 29.48 -10.91
CA ARG A 48 -16.22 30.79 -10.87
C ARG A 48 -16.39 31.35 -12.27
N GLU A 49 -17.56 31.90 -12.55
CA GLU A 49 -17.84 32.66 -13.77
C GLU A 49 -18.46 34.00 -13.38
N SER A 50 -17.99 35.10 -13.98
CA SER A 50 -18.46 36.46 -13.68
C SER A 50 -18.47 36.81 -12.18
N GLY A 51 -17.49 36.29 -11.42
CA GLY A 51 -17.37 36.49 -9.97
C GLY A 51 -18.25 35.56 -9.11
N GLU A 52 -19.18 34.82 -9.70
CA GLU A 52 -20.03 33.88 -8.98
C GLU A 52 -19.49 32.45 -9.01
N ARG A 53 -19.63 31.73 -7.88
CA ARG A 53 -19.32 30.29 -7.84
C ARG A 53 -20.40 29.49 -8.58
N VAL A 54 -20.05 29.00 -9.77
CA VAL A 54 -20.95 28.21 -10.63
C VAL A 54 -20.82 26.70 -10.42
N GLY A 55 -19.69 26.22 -9.88
CA GLY A 55 -19.48 24.79 -9.67
C GLY A 55 -18.14 24.43 -9.04
N PHE A 56 -17.81 23.15 -9.15
CA PHE A 56 -16.61 22.50 -8.64
C PHE A 56 -16.14 21.47 -9.67
N GLU A 57 -14.83 21.33 -9.77
CA GLU A 57 -14.15 20.42 -10.68
C GLU A 57 -13.17 19.54 -9.90
N VAL A 58 -13.14 18.25 -10.20
CA VAL A 58 -12.11 17.34 -9.70
C VAL A 58 -10.92 17.42 -10.64
N VAL A 59 -9.72 17.56 -10.08
CA VAL A 59 -8.46 17.58 -10.81
C VAL A 59 -7.52 16.56 -10.19
N THR A 60 -7.10 15.59 -10.97
CA THR A 60 -6.14 14.57 -10.54
C THR A 60 -4.72 15.15 -10.54
N LEU A 61 -3.80 14.56 -9.78
CA LEU A 61 -2.42 15.06 -9.67
C LEU A 61 -1.61 14.94 -10.98
N ASP A 62 -2.07 14.10 -11.92
CA ASP A 62 -1.52 13.96 -13.28
C ASP A 62 -2.10 15.00 -14.27
N GLY A 63 -3.03 15.86 -13.84
CA GLY A 63 -3.55 16.98 -14.62
C GLY A 63 -4.83 16.70 -15.39
N ARG A 64 -5.42 15.50 -15.32
CA ARG A 64 -6.78 15.27 -15.83
C ARG A 64 -7.80 15.99 -14.95
N SER A 65 -8.89 16.46 -15.55
CA SER A 65 -9.94 17.14 -14.81
C SER A 65 -11.33 16.86 -15.37
N GLY A 66 -12.35 17.07 -14.53
CA GLY A 66 -13.74 16.90 -14.90
C GLY A 66 -14.71 17.46 -13.87
N PRO A 67 -15.97 17.70 -14.27
CA PRO A 67 -16.96 18.36 -13.42
C PRO A 67 -17.31 17.49 -12.20
N LEU A 68 -17.26 18.07 -10.99
CA LEU A 68 -17.76 17.42 -9.78
C LEU A 68 -19.19 17.84 -9.49
N ALA A 69 -19.45 19.14 -9.52
CA ALA A 69 -20.78 19.67 -9.26
C ALA A 69 -20.97 21.00 -9.97
N SER A 70 -22.18 21.25 -10.48
CA SER A 70 -22.48 22.52 -11.15
C SER A 70 -23.91 22.95 -10.89
N SER A 71 -24.09 24.28 -10.83
CA SER A 71 -25.39 24.94 -10.67
C SER A 71 -26.11 25.15 -12.00
N LYS A 72 -25.40 25.00 -13.13
CA LYS A 72 -25.93 25.25 -14.48
C LYS A 72 -26.40 23.98 -15.19
N VAL A 73 -26.37 22.83 -14.52
CA VAL A 73 -26.70 21.54 -15.16
C VAL A 73 -28.22 21.35 -15.27
N SER A 74 -28.69 21.30 -16.50
CA SER A 74 -30.09 21.09 -16.88
C SER A 74 -30.27 19.90 -17.85
N SER A 75 -29.41 18.89 -17.78
CA SER A 75 -29.61 17.64 -18.55
C SER A 75 -30.70 16.75 -17.94
N ARG A 76 -31.35 15.90 -18.74
CA ARG A 76 -32.35 14.91 -18.26
C ARG A 76 -31.76 13.97 -17.21
N GLU A 77 -30.49 13.59 -17.37
CA GLU A 77 -29.78 12.71 -16.44
C GLU A 77 -29.54 13.39 -15.09
N SER A 78 -29.29 14.71 -15.09
CA SER A 78 -29.06 15.50 -13.89
C SER A 78 -30.28 15.65 -12.97
N ILE A 79 -31.47 15.20 -13.38
CA ILE A 79 -32.69 15.23 -12.56
C ILE A 79 -32.53 14.31 -11.35
N ARG A 80 -31.84 13.17 -11.51
CA ARG A 80 -31.63 12.17 -10.45
C ARG A 80 -30.36 12.38 -9.66
N TRP A 81 -29.56 13.38 -10.01
CA TRP A 81 -28.29 13.65 -9.34
C TRP A 81 -28.53 14.21 -7.94
N PRO A 82 -27.73 13.80 -6.94
CA PRO A 82 -27.83 14.37 -5.61
C PRO A 82 -27.45 15.85 -5.61
N THR A 83 -28.04 16.60 -4.69
CA THR A 83 -27.86 18.04 -4.60
C THR A 83 -27.24 18.47 -3.28
N VAL A 84 -26.38 19.48 -3.36
CA VAL A 84 -25.80 20.18 -2.21
C VAL A 84 -26.05 21.67 -2.37
N GLY A 85 -27.08 22.17 -1.68
CA GLY A 85 -27.56 23.54 -1.91
C GLY A 85 -28.04 23.69 -3.35
N ARG A 86 -27.47 24.65 -4.10
CA ARG A 86 -27.81 24.89 -5.51
C ARG A 86 -27.02 24.04 -6.51
N TYR A 87 -26.11 23.19 -6.04
CA TYR A 87 -25.21 22.42 -6.92
C TYR A 87 -25.72 20.99 -7.08
N LYS A 88 -25.81 20.52 -8.33
CA LYS A 88 -26.04 19.11 -8.65
C LYS A 88 -24.69 18.41 -8.79
N VAL A 89 -24.53 17.26 -8.16
CA VAL A 89 -23.26 16.51 -8.11
C VAL A 89 -23.24 15.42 -9.18
N ASP A 90 -22.24 15.45 -10.03
CA ASP A 90 -21.97 14.41 -11.03
C ASP A 90 -21.12 13.30 -10.40
N ILE A 91 -21.79 12.28 -9.88
CA ILE A 91 -21.12 11.13 -9.26
C ILE A 91 -20.30 10.36 -10.31
N ALA A 92 -20.82 10.22 -11.53
CA ALA A 92 -20.18 9.42 -12.56
C ALA A 92 -18.84 10.03 -12.98
N SER A 93 -18.79 11.36 -13.14
CA SER A 93 -17.55 12.06 -13.43
C SER A 93 -16.54 11.94 -12.28
N LEU A 94 -16.96 12.14 -11.02
CA LEU A 94 -16.12 11.91 -9.85
C LEU A 94 -15.55 10.48 -9.84
N GLU A 95 -16.39 9.47 -10.04
CA GLU A 95 -15.96 8.07 -9.98
C GLU A 95 -14.95 7.72 -11.08
N SER A 96 -15.16 8.24 -12.29
CA SER A 96 -14.26 8.01 -13.42
C SER A 96 -12.86 8.61 -13.24
N LEU A 97 -12.74 9.71 -12.48
CA LEU A 97 -11.49 10.42 -12.25
C LEU A 97 -10.83 10.05 -10.92
N ALA A 98 -11.58 10.08 -9.83
CA ALA A 98 -11.04 9.90 -8.49
C ALA A 98 -10.77 8.43 -8.13
N LEU A 99 -11.64 7.48 -8.51
CA LEU A 99 -11.47 6.08 -8.09
C LEU A 99 -10.20 5.42 -8.65
N PRO A 100 -9.78 5.65 -9.92
CA PRO A 100 -8.52 5.15 -10.42
C PRO A 100 -7.30 5.68 -9.63
N GLU A 101 -7.36 6.93 -9.15
CA GLU A 101 -6.30 7.56 -8.36
C GLU A 101 -6.23 7.05 -6.92
N LEU A 102 -7.31 6.44 -6.42
CA LEU A 102 -7.39 5.88 -5.07
C LEU A 102 -7.08 4.37 -5.03
N GLN A 103 -6.60 3.79 -6.13
CA GLN A 103 -6.18 2.39 -6.16
C GLN A 103 -4.90 2.21 -5.34
N VAL A 104 -4.93 1.29 -4.37
CA VAL A 104 -3.77 0.94 -3.55
C VAL A 104 -2.78 0.16 -4.42
N LYS A 105 -1.66 0.78 -4.78
CA LYS A 105 -0.57 0.13 -5.51
C LYS A 105 0.65 0.00 -4.61
N ASP A 106 1.44 -1.04 -4.85
CA ASP A 106 2.63 -1.37 -4.07
C ASP A 106 3.74 -0.34 -4.20
N ASP A 107 3.70 0.53 -5.20
CA ASP A 107 4.65 1.59 -5.48
C ASP A 107 4.22 2.95 -4.92
N THR A 108 2.95 3.17 -4.60
CA THR A 108 2.46 4.44 -4.04
C THR A 108 3.09 4.76 -2.66
N ASP A 109 3.56 6.00 -2.54
CA ASP A 109 4.23 6.54 -1.34
C ASP A 109 3.31 7.40 -0.49
N LEU A 110 2.42 8.16 -1.12
CA LEU A 110 1.52 9.11 -0.47
C LEU A 110 0.24 9.27 -1.29
N PHE A 111 -0.90 9.33 -0.60
CA PHE A 111 -2.16 9.76 -1.19
C PHE A 111 -2.51 11.20 -0.78
N ILE A 112 -3.00 11.99 -1.72
CA ILE A 112 -3.55 13.33 -1.47
C ILE A 112 -5.02 13.37 -1.88
N ILE A 113 -5.89 13.78 -0.95
CA ILE A 113 -7.34 13.78 -1.18
C ILE A 113 -7.92 15.12 -0.70
N ASP A 114 -8.21 16.03 -1.61
CA ASP A 114 -8.85 17.31 -1.30
C ASP A 114 -10.18 17.45 -2.06
N GLU A 115 -11.36 17.28 -1.49
CA GLU A 115 -11.71 17.09 -0.07
C GLU A 115 -12.49 15.77 0.12
N VAL A 116 -12.51 15.23 1.35
CA VAL A 116 -13.47 14.19 1.74
C VAL A 116 -14.67 14.84 2.39
N GLY A 117 -15.61 15.31 1.57
CA GLY A 117 -16.75 16.12 1.99
C GLY A 117 -18.10 15.52 1.61
N LYS A 118 -19.15 16.35 1.72
CA LYS A 118 -20.53 15.91 1.44
C LYS A 118 -20.73 15.52 -0.02
N MET A 119 -20.04 16.18 -0.95
CA MET A 119 -20.22 15.95 -2.39
C MET A 119 -19.62 14.60 -2.82
N GLU A 120 -18.43 14.29 -2.33
CA GLU A 120 -17.69 13.07 -2.68
C GLU A 120 -18.30 11.84 -2.02
N LEU A 121 -18.87 12.01 -0.82
CA LEU A 121 -19.53 10.94 -0.07
C LEU A 121 -20.89 10.51 -0.64
N PHE A 122 -21.40 11.15 -1.71
CA PHE A 122 -22.52 10.60 -2.46
C PHE A 122 -22.14 9.37 -3.29
N SER A 123 -20.85 9.22 -3.66
CA SER A 123 -20.36 7.99 -4.27
C SER A 123 -20.27 6.88 -3.22
N SER A 124 -20.99 5.78 -3.43
CA SER A 124 -20.91 4.59 -2.58
C SER A 124 -19.55 3.89 -2.67
N ALA A 125 -18.80 4.09 -3.77
CA ALA A 125 -17.49 3.49 -3.98
C ALA A 125 -16.34 4.32 -3.38
N PHE A 126 -16.52 5.63 -3.25
CA PHE A 126 -15.47 6.56 -2.81
C PHE A 126 -15.01 6.30 -1.38
N PHE A 127 -15.94 6.31 -0.41
CA PHE A 127 -15.57 6.17 1.00
C PHE A 127 -14.87 4.83 1.32
N PRO A 128 -15.33 3.67 0.80
CA PRO A 128 -14.59 2.42 0.91
C PRO A 128 -13.18 2.48 0.31
N ALA A 129 -12.98 3.18 -0.82
CA ALA A 129 -11.65 3.34 -1.40
C ALA A 129 -10.70 4.10 -0.47
N VAL A 130 -11.16 5.20 0.14
CA VAL A 130 -10.38 5.96 1.14
C VAL A 130 -10.03 5.10 2.35
N MET A 131 -10.98 4.32 2.88
CA MET A 131 -10.73 3.43 4.01
C MET A 131 -9.69 2.35 3.70
N ARG A 132 -9.73 1.75 2.51
CA ARG A 132 -8.72 0.77 2.07
C ARG A 132 -7.31 1.35 2.06
N ILE A 133 -7.14 2.62 1.68
CA ILE A 133 -5.83 3.28 1.69
C ILE A 133 -5.30 3.40 3.13
N ILE A 134 -6.17 3.81 4.06
CA ILE A 134 -5.82 3.97 5.47
C ILE A 134 -5.45 2.61 6.07
N GLU A 135 -6.22 1.56 5.78
CA GLU A 135 -5.96 0.18 6.21
C GLU A 135 -4.69 -0.40 5.59
N ALA A 136 -4.37 -0.04 4.35
CA ALA A 136 -3.12 -0.40 3.65
C ALA A 136 -1.87 0.28 4.24
N ASN A 137 -2.05 1.13 5.25
CA ASN A 137 -0.95 1.70 6.03
C ASN A 137 -0.04 2.61 5.18
N ILE A 138 -0.62 3.24 4.16
CA ILE A 138 0.04 4.22 3.30
C ILE A 138 -0.25 5.61 3.87
N PRO A 139 0.73 6.53 3.91
CA PRO A 139 0.50 7.92 4.28
C PRO A 139 -0.62 8.55 3.44
N VAL A 140 -1.52 9.29 4.08
CA VAL A 140 -2.62 10.03 3.45
C VAL A 140 -2.61 11.45 3.98
N LEU A 141 -2.64 12.43 3.08
CA LEU A 141 -3.00 13.82 3.36
C LEU A 141 -4.40 14.06 2.80
N ALA A 142 -5.38 14.25 3.65
CA ALA A 142 -6.74 14.55 3.22
C ALA A 142 -7.26 15.83 3.86
N THR A 143 -8.18 16.53 3.20
CA THR A 143 -8.95 17.61 3.82
C THR A 143 -10.33 17.11 4.20
N ILE A 144 -10.88 17.66 5.28
CA ILE A 144 -12.23 17.37 5.75
C ILE A 144 -12.97 18.66 6.12
N PRO A 145 -14.29 18.72 5.89
CA PRO A 145 -15.08 19.88 6.25
C PRO A 145 -15.16 20.00 7.77
N VAL A 146 -15.35 21.23 8.24
CA VAL A 146 -15.62 21.48 9.66
C VAL A 146 -17.04 20.99 9.99
N PRO A 147 -17.24 20.25 11.10
CA PRO A 147 -18.55 19.94 11.67
C PRO A 147 -19.47 21.16 11.70
N ARG A 148 -20.66 21.08 11.11
CA ARG A 148 -21.65 22.16 11.23
C ARG A 148 -22.67 21.79 12.31
N LEU A 149 -22.72 22.60 13.37
CA LEU A 149 -23.80 22.62 14.38
C LEU A 149 -24.23 21.22 14.88
N GLY A 150 -23.26 20.36 15.20
CA GLY A 150 -23.52 19.03 15.77
C GLY A 150 -23.99 17.94 14.80
N ARG A 151 -24.13 18.24 13.50
CA ARG A 151 -24.39 17.21 12.47
C ARG A 151 -23.12 16.89 11.70
N ASP A 152 -22.38 15.91 12.20
CA ASP A 152 -21.26 15.34 11.46
C ASP A 152 -21.76 14.42 10.35
N ILE A 153 -21.08 14.48 9.21
CA ILE A 153 -21.30 13.53 8.13
C ILE A 153 -20.68 12.20 8.59
N PRO A 154 -21.42 11.07 8.61
CA PRO A 154 -20.92 9.82 9.20
C PRO A 154 -19.56 9.36 8.66
N GLY A 155 -19.32 9.51 7.35
CA GLY A 155 -18.02 9.19 6.73
C GLY A 155 -16.89 10.08 7.23
N VAL A 156 -17.14 11.38 7.39
CA VAL A 156 -16.15 12.34 7.92
C VAL A 156 -15.86 12.08 9.40
N ALA A 157 -16.90 11.82 10.20
CA ALA A 157 -16.73 11.44 11.61
C ALA A 157 -15.88 10.18 11.77
N ARG A 158 -16.10 9.17 10.92
CA ARG A 158 -15.33 7.93 10.94
C ARG A 158 -13.85 8.16 10.60
N LEU A 159 -13.55 9.04 9.65
CA LEU A 159 -12.17 9.45 9.35
C LEU A 159 -11.53 10.20 10.51
N ARG A 160 -12.27 11.16 11.08
CA ARG A 160 -11.82 11.99 12.20
C ARG A 160 -11.48 11.17 13.45
N ASN A 161 -12.29 10.15 13.75
CA ASN A 161 -12.15 9.30 14.94
C ASN A 161 -11.21 8.11 14.72
N HIS A 162 -10.57 7.99 13.55
CA HIS A 162 -9.66 6.90 13.27
C HIS A 162 -8.39 7.01 14.15
N HIS A 163 -7.98 5.90 14.79
CA HIS A 163 -6.85 5.90 15.74
C HIS A 163 -5.51 6.38 15.17
N GLY A 164 -5.32 6.27 13.85
CA GLY A 164 -4.12 6.75 13.14
C GLY A 164 -4.26 8.14 12.50
N ALA A 165 -5.34 8.87 12.79
CA ALA A 165 -5.60 10.20 12.24
C ALA A 165 -5.04 11.31 13.13
N VAL A 166 -4.40 12.31 12.50
CA VAL A 166 -3.96 13.56 13.14
C VAL A 166 -4.65 14.71 12.43
N ILE A 167 -5.28 15.58 13.20
CA ILE A 167 -6.10 16.66 12.66
C ILE A 167 -5.35 17.98 12.82
N TYR A 168 -5.15 18.68 11.70
CA TYR A 168 -4.62 20.03 11.62
C TYR A 168 -5.77 21.00 11.37
N THR A 169 -6.09 21.83 12.36
CA THR A 169 -7.11 22.87 12.23
C THR A 169 -6.48 24.18 11.77
N ILE A 170 -6.88 24.64 10.60
CA ILE A 170 -6.34 25.85 9.98
C ILE A 170 -7.31 27.03 10.11
N ASN A 171 -6.72 28.21 10.31
CA ASN A 171 -7.35 29.50 10.30
C ASN A 171 -6.47 30.49 9.51
N THR A 172 -6.89 31.74 9.38
CA THR A 172 -6.14 32.75 8.61
C THR A 172 -4.78 33.11 9.24
N GLY A 173 -4.63 32.99 10.56
CA GLY A 173 -3.41 33.36 11.28
C GLY A 173 -2.37 32.25 11.41
N ASN A 174 -2.75 30.98 11.30
CA ASN A 174 -1.85 29.84 11.52
C ASN A 174 -1.47 29.08 10.24
N ARG A 175 -1.94 29.54 9.07
CA ARG A 175 -1.86 28.78 7.81
C ARG A 175 -0.44 28.39 7.42
N ASP A 176 0.52 29.30 7.55
CA ASP A 176 1.91 29.04 7.16
C ASP A 176 2.61 28.08 8.12
N ALA A 177 2.39 28.26 9.43
CA ALA A 177 2.90 27.32 10.45
C ALA A 177 2.29 25.92 10.29
N MET A 178 1.00 25.83 9.99
CA MET A 178 0.32 24.55 9.75
C MET A 178 0.83 23.87 8.48
N ARG A 179 1.13 24.64 7.43
CA ARG A 179 1.75 24.12 6.20
C ARG A 179 3.11 23.47 6.50
N GLU A 180 3.97 24.15 7.24
CA GLU A 180 5.28 23.61 7.64
C GLU A 180 5.14 22.37 8.52
N GLY A 181 4.22 22.40 9.49
CA GLY A 181 3.92 21.26 10.36
C GLY A 181 3.46 20.03 9.58
N VAL A 182 2.55 20.20 8.63
CA VAL A 182 2.07 19.12 7.75
C VAL A 182 3.22 18.57 6.89
N TYR A 183 4.02 19.44 6.28
CA TYR A 183 5.17 19.03 5.46
C TYR A 183 6.20 18.23 6.26
N ASN A 184 6.58 18.72 7.45
CA ASN A 184 7.57 18.06 8.30
C ASN A 184 7.07 16.68 8.78
N HIS A 185 5.79 16.57 9.13
CA HIS A 185 5.19 15.31 9.53
C HIS A 185 5.17 14.31 8.36
N LEU A 186 4.73 14.72 7.16
CA LEU A 186 4.75 13.86 5.98
C LEU A 186 6.17 13.43 5.63
N SER A 187 7.13 14.36 5.65
CA SER A 187 8.54 14.07 5.37
C SER A 187 9.10 13.02 6.34
N SER A 188 8.79 13.14 7.64
CA SER A 188 9.18 12.14 8.65
C SER A 188 8.58 10.75 8.38
N LEU A 189 7.30 10.70 7.98
CA LEU A 189 6.62 9.43 7.66
C LEU A 189 7.23 8.76 6.42
N LEU A 190 7.52 9.56 5.39
CA LEU A 190 8.10 9.09 4.13
C LEU A 190 9.54 8.57 4.34
N GLN A 191 10.36 9.26 5.12
CA GLN A 191 11.71 8.79 5.48
C GLN A 191 11.68 7.45 6.21
N LYS A 192 10.79 7.29 7.20
CA LYS A 192 10.62 6.02 7.93
C LYS A 192 10.18 4.89 7.00
N ARG A 193 9.25 5.17 6.07
CA ARG A 193 8.74 4.18 5.10
C ARG A 193 9.83 3.75 4.11
N ASN A 194 10.65 4.68 3.63
CA ASN A 194 11.78 4.38 2.75
C ASN A 194 12.82 3.50 3.44
N ALA A 195 13.15 3.77 4.71
CA ALA A 195 14.04 2.91 5.49
C ALA A 195 13.50 1.46 5.60
N VAL A 196 12.20 1.30 5.85
CA VAL A 196 11.55 -0.03 5.90
C VAL A 196 11.55 -0.71 4.54
N ARG A 197 11.25 -0.01 3.44
CA ARG A 197 11.30 -0.55 2.07
C ARG A 197 12.72 -0.98 1.70
N ILE A 198 13.74 -0.21 2.03
CA ILE A 198 15.15 -0.56 1.78
C ILE A 198 15.53 -1.82 2.57
N MET A 199 15.17 -1.91 3.86
CA MET A 199 15.43 -3.09 4.67
C MET A 199 14.70 -4.34 4.15
N SER A 200 13.45 -4.18 3.72
CA SER A 200 12.64 -5.29 3.17
C SER A 200 13.16 -5.75 1.80
N ARG A 201 13.57 -4.80 0.93
CA ARG A 201 14.23 -5.10 -0.35
C ARG A 201 15.56 -5.81 -0.15
N ARG A 202 16.39 -5.40 0.82
CA ARG A 202 17.64 -6.12 1.17
C ARG A 202 17.35 -7.54 1.65
N ARG A 203 16.31 -7.74 2.46
CA ARG A 203 15.90 -9.07 2.95
C ARG A 203 15.37 -9.98 1.83
N CYS A 204 14.63 -9.42 0.86
CA CYS A 204 14.16 -10.14 -0.31
C CYS A 204 15.30 -10.46 -1.28
N ASN A 205 16.22 -9.52 -1.52
CA ASN A 205 17.41 -9.76 -2.35
C ASN A 205 18.35 -10.80 -1.72
N MET A 206 18.47 -10.81 -0.38
CA MET A 206 19.24 -11.84 0.32
C MET A 206 18.57 -13.21 0.23
N LYS A 207 17.23 -13.29 0.31
CA LYS A 207 16.50 -14.55 0.05
C LYS A 207 16.65 -15.03 -1.39
N LYS A 208 16.63 -14.13 -2.38
CA LYS A 208 16.89 -14.46 -3.79
C LYS A 208 18.33 -14.91 -4.00
N HIS A 209 19.32 -14.25 -3.41
CA HIS A 209 20.72 -14.66 -3.50
C HIS A 209 21.00 -15.99 -2.82
N VAL A 210 20.38 -16.25 -1.67
CA VAL A 210 20.46 -17.54 -0.98
C VAL A 210 19.78 -18.62 -1.81
N SER A 211 18.60 -18.37 -2.37
CA SER A 211 17.91 -19.31 -3.27
C SER A 211 18.69 -19.58 -4.55
N PHE A 212 19.36 -18.58 -5.12
CA PHE A 212 20.19 -18.73 -6.31
C PHE A 212 21.49 -19.49 -6.03
N LYS A 213 22.14 -19.24 -4.88
CA LYS A 213 23.30 -20.02 -4.43
C LYS A 213 22.94 -21.46 -4.09
N LEU A 214 21.81 -21.71 -3.43
CA LEU A 214 21.33 -23.07 -3.17
C LEU A 214 21.00 -23.81 -4.47
N ASN A 215 20.32 -23.17 -5.44
CA ASN A 215 20.04 -23.81 -6.73
C ASN A 215 21.31 -24.10 -7.52
N LYS A 216 22.31 -23.21 -7.54
CA LYS A 216 23.61 -23.47 -8.18
C LYS A 216 24.35 -24.64 -7.52
N LEU A 217 24.35 -24.70 -6.19
CA LEU A 217 25.00 -25.79 -5.46
C LEU A 217 24.28 -27.12 -5.71
N CYS A 218 22.94 -27.11 -5.75
CA CYS A 218 22.15 -28.29 -6.04
C CYS A 218 22.36 -28.79 -7.48
N PHE A 219 22.46 -27.90 -8.46
CA PHE A 219 22.78 -28.26 -9.84
C PHE A 219 24.20 -28.82 -10.00
N SER A 220 25.18 -28.22 -9.30
CA SER A 220 26.56 -28.71 -9.32
C SER A 220 26.67 -30.12 -8.74
N VAL A 221 26.02 -30.38 -7.60
CA VAL A 221 26.04 -31.70 -6.96
C VAL A 221 25.33 -32.74 -7.83
N LEU A 222 24.21 -32.38 -8.46
CA LEU A 222 23.49 -33.28 -9.37
C LEU A 222 24.33 -33.63 -10.62
N PHE A 223 25.07 -32.66 -11.16
CA PHE A 223 25.95 -32.86 -12.30
C PHE A 223 27.16 -33.74 -11.95
N THR A 224 27.75 -33.57 -10.77
CA THR A 224 28.86 -34.42 -10.30
C THR A 224 28.41 -35.86 -10.03
N LEU A 225 27.20 -36.05 -9.46
CA LEU A 225 26.63 -37.38 -9.24
C LEU A 225 26.27 -38.09 -10.54
N GLN A 226 25.77 -37.38 -11.56
CA GLN A 226 25.56 -37.95 -12.90
C GLN A 226 26.89 -38.33 -13.58
N HIS A 227 27.94 -37.54 -13.40
CA HIS A 227 29.26 -37.87 -13.96
C HIS A 227 29.94 -39.05 -13.27
N GLN A 228 29.75 -39.24 -11.96
CA GLN A 228 30.28 -40.40 -11.22
C GLN A 228 29.54 -41.71 -11.56
N ALA A 229 28.24 -41.62 -11.91
CA ALA A 229 27.47 -42.78 -12.36
C ALA A 229 27.90 -43.28 -13.76
N LEU A 230 28.49 -42.43 -14.60
CA LEU A 230 28.97 -42.79 -15.93
C LEU A 230 30.36 -43.43 -15.96
N THR A 231 31.11 -43.40 -14.84
CA THR A 231 32.48 -43.93 -14.75
C THR A 231 32.60 -45.26 -14.01
N SER A 232 31.51 -45.80 -13.47
CA SER A 232 31.49 -47.15 -12.88
C SER A 232 30.85 -48.14 -13.85
N GLY A 233 31.60 -48.49 -14.88
CA GLY A 233 31.31 -49.67 -15.70
C GLY A 233 31.50 -50.94 -14.88
N SER A 234 30.46 -51.75 -14.79
CA SER A 234 30.55 -53.21 -14.64
C SER A 234 29.35 -53.85 -15.34
N ASP A 235 29.62 -54.99 -15.95
CA ASP A 235 28.99 -55.53 -17.15
C ASP A 235 27.67 -56.32 -16.96
N LEU A 236 27.04 -56.60 -18.12
CA LEU A 236 26.10 -57.68 -18.50
C LEU A 236 24.57 -57.38 -18.48
N PRO A 237 23.77 -58.02 -19.36
CA PRO A 237 23.98 -58.22 -20.79
C PRO A 237 22.81 -57.71 -21.66
N LEU A 238 23.15 -57.60 -22.94
CA LEU A 238 22.35 -57.21 -24.09
C LEU A 238 21.09 -58.09 -24.29
N HIS A 239 19.91 -57.49 -24.40
CA HIS A 239 18.81 -58.05 -25.20
C HIS A 239 18.27 -56.99 -26.17
N LYS A 240 18.34 -57.32 -27.46
CA LYS A 240 17.85 -56.51 -28.59
C LYS A 240 16.32 -56.53 -28.63
N ALA A 241 15.70 -55.36 -28.76
CA ALA A 241 14.43 -55.18 -29.47
C ALA A 241 14.28 -53.72 -29.94
N THR A 242 14.00 -53.55 -31.22
CA THR A 242 13.83 -52.32 -32.00
C THR A 242 12.42 -51.70 -31.85
N PRO A 243 12.17 -50.48 -32.38
CA PRO A 243 11.31 -49.48 -31.76
C PRO A 243 9.87 -49.49 -32.30
N VAL A 244 8.94 -48.87 -31.55
CA VAL A 244 7.95 -47.84 -31.97
C VAL A 244 6.89 -47.71 -30.86
N GLY A 245 6.61 -46.48 -30.43
CA GLY A 245 5.31 -46.11 -29.85
C GLY A 245 5.28 -45.86 -28.34
N HIS A 246 5.14 -44.57 -27.99
CA HIS A 246 4.72 -44.01 -26.71
C HIS A 246 4.08 -44.98 -25.68
N ALA A 247 4.76 -45.21 -24.55
CA ALA A 247 4.10 -45.56 -23.30
C ALA A 247 4.92 -45.02 -22.10
N CYS A 248 4.23 -44.26 -21.26
CA CYS A 248 4.72 -43.56 -20.08
C CYS A 248 5.28 -44.56 -19.04
N ILE A 249 6.59 -44.54 -18.79
CA ILE A 249 7.16 -45.19 -17.61
C ILE A 249 7.09 -44.18 -16.47
N LEU A 250 6.16 -44.42 -15.54
CA LEU A 250 6.07 -43.74 -14.25
C LEU A 250 7.35 -44.05 -13.45
N ALA A 251 8.36 -43.19 -13.58
CA ALA A 251 9.45 -43.14 -12.62
C ALA A 251 8.86 -42.68 -11.28
N ARG A 252 8.86 -43.58 -10.29
CA ARG A 252 8.45 -43.30 -8.93
C ARG A 252 9.25 -42.11 -8.39
N MET A 253 8.56 -41.02 -8.04
CA MET A 253 9.20 -39.89 -7.36
C MET A 253 9.69 -40.38 -5.99
N PRO A 254 10.97 -40.14 -5.63
CA PRO A 254 11.46 -40.49 -4.30
C PRO A 254 10.74 -39.67 -3.24
N SER A 255 10.42 -40.32 -2.14
CA SER A 255 9.78 -39.70 -0.98
C SER A 255 10.70 -38.65 -0.35
N GLN A 256 10.12 -37.68 0.38
CA GLN A 256 10.92 -36.63 1.05
C GLN A 256 11.96 -37.19 2.03
N GLU A 257 11.78 -38.41 2.52
CA GLU A 257 12.72 -39.09 3.42
C GLU A 257 13.93 -39.65 2.69
N GLU A 258 13.76 -40.19 1.47
CA GLU A 258 14.85 -40.70 0.64
C GLU A 258 15.77 -39.57 0.13
N ILE A 259 15.19 -38.40 -0.16
CA ILE A 259 15.95 -37.19 -0.54
C ILE A 259 16.76 -36.67 0.66
N LYS A 260 16.26 -36.80 1.88
CA LYS A 260 16.98 -36.39 3.10
C LYS A 260 18.13 -37.35 3.45
N ALA A 261 17.97 -38.64 3.19
CA ALA A 261 18.97 -39.65 3.48
C ALA A 261 20.23 -39.51 2.61
N SER A 262 20.06 -39.12 1.34
CA SER A 262 21.10 -39.03 0.31
C SER A 262 21.94 -37.73 0.32
N LEU A 263 21.66 -36.79 1.23
CA LEU A 263 22.42 -35.54 1.34
C LEU A 263 23.78 -35.73 2.05
N PRO A 264 24.86 -35.09 1.55
CA PRO A 264 26.17 -35.13 2.20
C PRO A 264 26.13 -34.52 3.61
N ALA A 265 26.97 -35.03 4.51
CA ALA A 265 26.96 -34.70 5.95
C ALA A 265 27.07 -33.19 6.27
N SER A 266 27.71 -32.42 5.39
CA SER A 266 27.82 -30.96 5.48
C SER A 266 26.48 -30.22 5.34
N VAL A 267 25.53 -30.77 4.57
CA VAL A 267 24.19 -30.20 4.39
C VAL A 267 23.24 -30.62 5.51
N LYS A 268 23.43 -31.83 6.06
CA LYS A 268 22.72 -32.29 7.27
C LYS A 268 23.05 -31.38 8.46
N ASN A 269 24.34 -31.06 8.67
CA ASN A 269 24.78 -30.09 9.68
C ASN A 269 24.14 -28.70 9.49
N PHE A 270 23.95 -28.22 8.26
CA PHE A 270 23.36 -26.89 8.03
C PHE A 270 21.85 -26.84 8.32
N GLN A 271 21.11 -27.91 8.01
CA GLN A 271 19.70 -28.02 8.40
C GLN A 271 19.54 -28.20 9.91
N GLU A 272 20.45 -28.93 10.56
CA GLU A 272 20.45 -29.12 12.01
C GLU A 272 20.80 -27.83 12.77
N VAL A 273 21.74 -27.04 12.27
CA VAL A 273 22.05 -25.69 12.80
C VAL A 273 20.90 -24.71 12.57
N LYS A 274 20.18 -24.82 11.45
CA LYS A 274 19.00 -24.00 11.17
C LYS A 274 17.82 -24.39 12.07
N ALA A 275 17.58 -25.68 12.28
CA ALA A 275 16.56 -26.19 13.19
C ALA A 275 16.85 -25.77 14.65
N LYS A 276 18.09 -25.93 15.11
CA LYS A 276 18.52 -25.46 16.45
C LYS A 276 18.34 -23.95 16.63
N ARG A 277 18.62 -23.13 15.61
CA ARG A 277 18.37 -21.68 15.66
C ARG A 277 16.88 -21.32 15.65
N GLU A 278 16.04 -22.05 14.92
CA GLU A 278 14.59 -21.82 14.90
C GLU A 278 13.93 -22.25 16.22
N GLU A 279 14.45 -23.29 16.87
CA GLU A 279 14.05 -23.73 18.21
C GLU A 279 14.50 -22.73 19.29
N GLU A 280 15.74 -22.22 19.22
CA GLU A 280 16.25 -21.19 20.12
C GLU A 280 15.47 -19.86 20.00
N ILE A 281 14.96 -19.53 18.80
CA ILE A 281 14.08 -18.37 18.57
C ILE A 281 12.67 -18.62 19.12
N ARG A 282 12.18 -19.88 19.10
CA ARG A 282 10.87 -20.28 19.64
C ARG A 282 10.88 -20.27 21.16
N ASP A 283 11.95 -20.74 21.80
CA ASP A 283 12.12 -20.70 23.25
C ASP A 283 12.33 -19.28 23.78
N LYS A 284 13.05 -18.42 23.06
CA LYS A 284 13.15 -16.99 23.42
C LYS A 284 11.81 -16.24 23.29
N ARG A 285 10.86 -16.74 22.48
CA ARG A 285 9.49 -16.22 22.41
C ARG A 285 8.62 -16.74 23.56
N SER A 286 8.68 -18.05 23.86
CA SER A 286 7.91 -18.63 24.98
C SER A 286 8.35 -18.10 26.34
N GLY A 287 9.65 -17.83 26.53
CA GLY A 287 10.20 -17.24 27.76
C GLY A 287 9.77 -15.78 27.99
N LYS A 288 9.61 -14.99 26.92
CA LYS A 288 9.07 -13.62 27.02
C LYS A 288 7.58 -13.61 27.33
N GLU A 289 6.84 -14.59 26.82
CA GLU A 289 5.40 -14.73 27.05
C GLU A 289 5.11 -15.19 28.49
N LYS A 290 5.93 -16.10 29.05
CA LYS A 290 5.84 -16.48 30.47
C LYS A 290 6.27 -15.37 31.45
N MET A 291 7.18 -14.47 31.05
CA MET A 291 7.53 -13.27 31.84
C MET A 291 6.47 -12.18 31.78
N ALA A 292 5.68 -12.11 30.70
CA ALA A 292 4.58 -11.16 30.58
C ALA A 292 3.40 -11.57 31.47
N ILE A 293 3.08 -12.86 31.54
CA ILE A 293 1.97 -13.39 32.38
C ILE A 293 2.28 -13.26 33.88
N LYS A 294 3.56 -13.29 34.29
CA LYS A 294 3.97 -13.11 35.70
C LYS A 294 3.99 -11.66 36.18
N ARG A 295 3.70 -10.67 35.32
CA ARG A 295 3.58 -9.25 35.68
C ARG A 295 2.13 -8.75 35.72
N GLU A 296 1.17 -9.64 35.46
CA GLU A 296 -0.29 -9.36 35.49
C GLU A 296 -1.01 -10.04 36.67
N TYR A 297 -0.26 -10.55 37.66
CA TYR A 297 -0.77 -10.96 38.98
C TYR A 297 0.03 -10.30 40.09
#